data_AF-A0A9P5SBH1-F1
#
_entry.id   AF-A0A9P5SBH1-F1
#
_cell.length_a   1.000
_cell.length_b   1.000
_cell.length_c   1.000
_cell.angle_alpha   90.00
_cell.angle_beta   90.00
_cell.angle_gamma   90.00
#
_symmetry.space_group_name_H-M   'P 1'
#
loop_
_entity.id
_entity.type
_entity.pdbx_description
1 polymer ?
#
loop_
_entity_poly.entity_id
_entity_poly.type
_entity_poly.pdbx_seq_one_letter_code
_entity_poly.pdbx_strand_id
1 'polypeptide(L)'
;WTACEGGLNYASDLVRYIRKTHGDYFGIGVAGYPEKHPESATMEEDLRFLKEKVDAGADFIVTQLFFDVPLFLNWVKACRAIGITCPIIPGVMPIQAYASFKKNIVGLSVPQWILDGIEPIKNDDQAIRAFGVEVGIKMTLDLIEGGVCGIHYYTFNLERSTRLILEGAGLVNKTDYIKKNMPWRSSFDEKRKEESVRPIFWANRAKSYISRTDNWDEFPNGRWGDSRSPAFGDLDRYGVYLKYKADEAIQNWGSPNSLQDICKLFVKYCHGETLTLPWSDQALALESGTIRDHLVELNSLGYLTINSQPAVNGAKSDDKVFGWGPKGGYVYQKAYLEFFVSAETLERLKHRITKFPNITYNAINKDGDLHTNTNGCKPNAVTWGVFPGREVVQPTIVELSSFEAWKDEAFALWEQWSRCYPQQSKPRELLSEMAQQWYLVNIVNNDYHETDGIFELFREDVVAAQADQVIHEDIEKLDKVAISAVLSSVVEPVKA
;
A
#
# COMPACT_ATOMS: atom_id res chain seq x y z
N TRP A 1 -15.37 -32.58 -22.62
CA TRP A 1 -14.10 -32.66 -21.85
C TRP A 1 -13.31 -33.86 -22.33
N THR A 2 -11.97 -33.80 -22.30
CA THR A 2 -11.08 -34.91 -22.70
C THR A 2 -10.10 -35.17 -21.56
N ALA A 3 -10.02 -36.42 -21.09
CA ALA A 3 -9.08 -36.80 -20.05
C ALA A 3 -7.63 -36.57 -20.50
N CYS A 4 -6.79 -36.08 -19.59
CA CYS A 4 -5.34 -36.02 -19.79
C CYS A 4 -4.73 -37.37 -19.40
N GLU A 5 -3.81 -37.89 -20.22
CA GLU A 5 -3.10 -39.13 -19.90
C GLU A 5 -2.27 -38.96 -18.61
N GLY A 6 -2.44 -39.87 -17.65
CA GLY A 6 -1.86 -39.75 -16.31
C GLY A 6 -2.47 -38.65 -15.43
N GLY A 7 -3.54 -37.99 -15.90
CA GLY A 7 -4.25 -36.94 -15.18
C GLY A 7 -5.28 -37.46 -14.17
N LEU A 8 -5.87 -36.53 -13.44
CA LEU A 8 -6.95 -36.78 -12.48
C LEU A 8 -8.29 -36.49 -13.16
N ASN A 9 -9.25 -37.40 -13.00
CA ASN A 9 -10.55 -37.29 -13.70
C ASN A 9 -11.57 -36.53 -12.86
N TYR A 10 -11.51 -36.66 -11.54
CA TYR A 10 -12.42 -36.01 -10.62
C TYR A 10 -11.67 -35.19 -9.57
N ALA A 11 -12.35 -34.17 -9.02
CA ALA A 11 -11.80 -33.39 -7.92
C ALA A 11 -11.52 -34.27 -6.67
N SER A 12 -12.28 -35.34 -6.45
CA SER A 12 -12.02 -36.30 -5.36
C SER A 12 -10.64 -36.97 -5.50
N ASP A 13 -10.17 -37.22 -6.72
CA ASP A 13 -8.84 -37.78 -6.97
C ASP A 13 -7.74 -36.80 -6.54
N LEU A 14 -7.93 -35.51 -6.78
CA LEU A 14 -7.00 -34.46 -6.33
C LEU A 14 -6.97 -34.33 -4.81
N VAL A 15 -8.12 -34.37 -4.16
CA VAL A 15 -8.20 -34.36 -2.68
C VAL A 15 -7.42 -35.55 -2.10
N ARG A 16 -7.66 -36.77 -2.61
CA ARG A 16 -6.94 -37.98 -2.17
C ARG A 16 -5.44 -37.85 -2.42
N TYR A 17 -5.04 -37.32 -3.57
CA TYR A 17 -3.63 -37.14 -3.92
C TYR A 17 -2.93 -36.18 -2.95
N ILE A 18 -3.53 -35.03 -2.64
CA ILE A 18 -2.96 -34.05 -1.70
C ILE A 18 -2.86 -34.66 -0.30
N ARG A 19 -3.92 -35.31 0.20
CA ARG A 19 -3.90 -35.97 1.51
C ARG A 19 -2.85 -37.08 1.59
N LYS A 20 -2.70 -37.89 0.54
CA LYS A 20 -1.68 -38.94 0.48
C LYS A 20 -0.25 -38.37 0.47
N THR A 21 -0.04 -37.24 -0.19
CA THR A 21 1.31 -36.69 -0.45
C THR A 21 1.76 -35.72 0.66
N HIS A 22 0.83 -34.97 1.25
CA HIS A 22 1.11 -33.87 2.17
C HIS A 22 0.38 -33.99 3.53
N GLY A 23 -0.39 -35.05 3.75
CA GLY A 23 -1.14 -35.25 4.99
C GLY A 23 -2.12 -34.11 5.27
N ASP A 24 -2.08 -33.59 6.50
CA ASP A 24 -2.95 -32.51 6.98
C ASP A 24 -2.30 -31.12 6.91
N TYR A 25 -1.24 -30.97 6.11
CA TYR A 25 -0.53 -29.70 5.99
C TYR A 25 -1.38 -28.59 5.35
N PHE A 26 -2.24 -28.94 4.39
CA PHE A 26 -3.08 -27.99 3.65
C PHE A 26 -4.54 -28.07 4.09
N GLY A 27 -5.19 -26.91 4.21
CA GLY A 27 -6.65 -26.83 4.19
C GLY A 27 -7.19 -27.01 2.78
N ILE A 28 -8.16 -27.90 2.58
CA ILE A 28 -8.72 -28.26 1.26
C ILE A 28 -10.21 -27.91 1.21
N GLY A 29 -10.58 -26.98 0.33
CA GLY A 29 -11.98 -26.66 0.00
C GLY A 29 -12.42 -27.34 -1.30
N VAL A 30 -13.69 -27.76 -1.37
CA VAL A 30 -14.29 -28.33 -2.60
C VAL A 30 -15.54 -27.56 -3.04
N ALA A 31 -15.82 -27.55 -4.34
CA ALA A 31 -17.01 -26.91 -4.89
C ALA A 31 -18.29 -27.73 -4.63
N GLY A 32 -19.41 -27.06 -4.33
CA GLY A 32 -20.75 -27.65 -4.24
C GLY A 32 -21.78 -26.87 -5.09
N TYR A 33 -22.85 -27.52 -5.53
CA TYR A 33 -23.83 -26.93 -6.44
C TYR A 33 -25.24 -27.03 -5.86
N PRO A 34 -25.78 -25.94 -5.26
CA PRO A 34 -27.13 -25.93 -4.67
C PRO A 34 -28.24 -26.30 -5.66
N GLU A 35 -27.99 -26.06 -6.94
CA GLU A 35 -28.93 -26.32 -8.05
C GLU A 35 -28.47 -27.45 -8.99
N LYS A 36 -27.61 -28.37 -8.49
CA LYS A 36 -27.02 -29.52 -9.22
C LYS A 36 -25.97 -29.09 -10.24
N HIS A 37 -24.90 -29.87 -10.37
CA HIS A 37 -23.96 -29.67 -11.46
C HIS A 37 -24.65 -29.94 -12.83
N PRO A 38 -24.39 -29.13 -13.88
CA PRO A 38 -25.02 -29.32 -15.20
C PRO A 38 -24.79 -30.71 -15.82
N GLU A 39 -23.66 -31.35 -15.51
CA GLU A 39 -23.31 -32.68 -16.03
C GLU A 39 -23.85 -33.84 -15.19
N SER A 40 -24.41 -33.59 -14.01
CA SER A 40 -25.03 -34.64 -13.18
C SER A 40 -26.44 -34.94 -13.66
N ALA A 41 -26.85 -36.21 -13.65
CA ALA A 41 -28.20 -36.58 -14.09
C ALA A 41 -29.26 -36.06 -13.11
N THR A 42 -29.04 -36.30 -11.80
CA THR A 42 -29.96 -35.90 -10.73
C THR A 42 -29.25 -35.21 -9.56
N MET A 43 -30.01 -34.57 -8.68
CA MET A 43 -29.48 -33.93 -7.48
C MET A 43 -28.92 -34.97 -6.49
N GLU A 44 -29.55 -36.14 -6.38
CA GLU A 44 -29.10 -37.23 -5.52
C GLU A 44 -27.72 -37.75 -5.96
N GLU A 45 -27.50 -37.83 -7.27
CA GLU A 45 -26.20 -38.19 -7.83
C GLU A 45 -25.13 -37.12 -7.57
N ASP A 46 -25.45 -35.84 -7.79
CA ASP A 46 -24.54 -34.72 -7.48
C ASP A 46 -24.12 -34.71 -6.01
N LEU A 47 -25.09 -34.89 -5.11
CA LEU A 47 -24.87 -34.99 -3.67
C LEU A 47 -24.00 -36.20 -3.27
N ARG A 48 -24.16 -37.34 -3.94
CA ARG A 48 -23.30 -38.52 -3.73
C ARG A 48 -21.84 -38.21 -4.08
N PHE A 49 -21.58 -37.56 -5.21
CA PHE A 49 -20.22 -37.15 -5.60
C PHE A 49 -19.67 -36.05 -4.69
N LEU A 50 -20.51 -35.14 -4.20
CA LEU A 50 -20.10 -34.18 -3.18
C LEU A 50 -19.66 -34.87 -1.89
N LYS A 51 -20.44 -35.84 -1.41
CA LYS A 51 -20.07 -36.65 -0.24
C LYS A 51 -18.74 -37.38 -0.45
N GLU A 52 -18.52 -37.96 -1.63
CA GLU A 52 -17.24 -38.61 -1.97
C GLU A 52 -16.05 -37.65 -1.89
N LYS A 53 -16.20 -36.41 -2.39
CA LYS A 53 -15.16 -35.37 -2.26
C LYS A 53 -14.87 -35.01 -0.80
N VAL A 54 -15.91 -34.93 0.03
CA VAL A 54 -15.76 -34.65 1.47
C VAL A 54 -15.06 -35.82 2.16
N ASP A 55 -15.50 -37.05 1.91
CA ASP A 55 -14.92 -38.27 2.49
C ASP A 55 -13.48 -38.53 2.05
N ALA A 56 -13.08 -38.01 0.89
CA ALA A 56 -11.69 -38.02 0.44
C ALA A 56 -10.76 -37.14 1.31
N GLY A 57 -11.32 -36.27 2.16
CA GLY A 57 -10.59 -35.44 3.12
C GLY A 57 -10.69 -33.94 2.87
N ALA A 58 -11.79 -33.44 2.32
CA ALA A 58 -12.02 -32.00 2.20
C ALA A 58 -12.51 -31.39 3.52
N ASP A 59 -12.03 -30.19 3.84
CA ASP A 59 -12.27 -29.51 5.13
C ASP A 59 -13.50 -28.61 5.12
N PHE A 60 -13.90 -28.10 3.94
CA PHE A 60 -15.09 -27.26 3.77
C PHE A 60 -15.58 -27.27 2.33
N ILE A 61 -16.81 -26.78 2.14
CA ILE A 61 -17.46 -26.63 0.83
C ILE A 61 -17.66 -25.14 0.55
N VAL A 62 -17.36 -24.70 -0.67
CA VAL A 62 -17.79 -23.39 -1.20
C VAL A 62 -18.79 -23.65 -2.32
N THR A 63 -19.97 -23.03 -2.25
CA THR A 63 -20.99 -23.27 -3.26
C THR A 63 -20.80 -22.42 -4.51
N GLN A 64 -21.27 -22.93 -5.64
CA GLN A 64 -21.62 -22.11 -6.80
C GLN A 64 -22.62 -21.02 -6.39
N LEU A 65 -22.63 -19.91 -7.13
CA LEU A 65 -23.58 -18.81 -6.97
C LEU A 65 -25.04 -19.27 -7.12
N PHE A 66 -25.93 -18.65 -6.35
CA PHE A 66 -27.38 -18.84 -6.38
C PHE A 66 -28.06 -17.52 -6.01
N PHE A 67 -29.37 -17.39 -6.24
CA PHE A 67 -30.15 -16.20 -5.83
C PHE A 67 -31.31 -16.52 -4.88
N ASP A 68 -31.69 -17.80 -4.76
CA ASP A 68 -32.75 -18.26 -3.87
C ASP A 68 -32.16 -18.85 -2.56
N VAL A 69 -32.23 -18.07 -1.48
CA VAL A 69 -31.72 -18.47 -0.16
C VAL A 69 -32.48 -19.68 0.41
N PRO A 70 -33.83 -19.74 0.41
CA PRO A 70 -34.56 -20.94 0.79
C PRO A 70 -34.13 -22.21 0.07
N LEU A 71 -33.88 -22.13 -1.25
CA LEU A 71 -33.36 -23.26 -2.03
C LEU A 71 -32.02 -23.74 -1.46
N PHE A 72 -31.08 -22.82 -1.25
CA PHE A 72 -29.78 -23.14 -0.66
C PHE A 72 -29.91 -23.78 0.72
N LEU A 73 -30.75 -23.25 1.61
CA LEU A 73 -30.94 -23.80 2.96
C LEU A 73 -31.53 -25.22 2.92
N ASN A 74 -32.42 -25.51 1.97
CA ASN A 74 -32.93 -26.86 1.77
C ASN A 74 -31.85 -27.81 1.23
N TRP A 75 -30.99 -27.32 0.33
CA TRP A 75 -29.83 -28.09 -0.13
C TRP A 75 -28.86 -28.39 1.02
N VAL A 76 -28.59 -27.44 1.92
CA VAL A 76 -27.80 -27.68 3.14
C VAL A 76 -28.40 -28.80 3.98
N LYS A 77 -29.72 -28.82 4.19
CA LYS A 77 -30.41 -29.91 4.91
C LYS A 77 -30.19 -31.27 4.23
N ALA A 78 -30.26 -31.31 2.89
CA ALA A 78 -29.98 -32.53 2.13
C ALA A 78 -28.53 -33.01 2.30
N CYS A 79 -27.55 -32.09 2.27
CA CYS A 79 -26.15 -32.41 2.57
C CYS A 79 -25.98 -32.98 3.99
N ARG A 80 -26.64 -32.39 4.99
CA ARG A 80 -26.59 -32.89 6.37
C ARG A 80 -27.23 -34.28 6.50
N ALA A 81 -28.33 -34.53 5.81
CA ALA A 81 -29.04 -35.81 5.83
C ALA A 81 -28.19 -36.98 5.30
N ILE A 82 -27.23 -36.72 4.40
CA ILE A 82 -26.28 -37.72 3.89
C ILE A 82 -24.95 -37.75 4.65
N GLY A 83 -24.86 -37.05 5.79
CA GLY A 83 -23.70 -37.10 6.69
C GLY A 83 -22.55 -36.16 6.33
N ILE A 84 -22.74 -35.15 5.47
CA ILE A 84 -21.74 -34.09 5.31
C ILE A 84 -21.80 -33.20 6.56
N THR A 85 -20.70 -33.11 7.31
CA THR A 85 -20.61 -32.33 8.56
C THR A 85 -19.70 -31.12 8.47
N CYS A 86 -18.83 -31.04 7.46
CA CYS A 86 -17.93 -29.91 7.28
C CYS A 86 -18.68 -28.58 7.03
N PRO A 87 -18.04 -27.42 7.28
CA PRO A 87 -18.59 -26.11 6.96
C PRO A 87 -19.01 -25.98 5.48
N ILE A 88 -20.17 -25.36 5.24
CA ILE A 88 -20.67 -25.05 3.88
C ILE A 88 -20.78 -23.53 3.78
N ILE A 89 -20.02 -22.95 2.86
CA ILE A 89 -19.90 -21.50 2.66
C ILE A 89 -20.67 -21.12 1.39
N PRO A 90 -21.81 -20.40 1.50
CA PRO A 90 -22.56 -19.92 0.34
C PRO A 90 -21.76 -18.93 -0.52
N GLY A 91 -21.77 -19.16 -1.83
CA GLY A 91 -21.28 -18.22 -2.84
C GLY A 91 -22.35 -17.19 -3.23
N VAL A 92 -22.07 -15.91 -3.01
CA VAL A 92 -22.97 -14.79 -3.34
C VAL A 92 -22.33 -13.90 -4.39
N MET A 93 -23.07 -13.60 -5.46
CA MET A 93 -22.63 -12.70 -6.52
C MET A 93 -23.42 -11.38 -6.46
N PRO A 94 -22.77 -10.24 -6.20
CA PRO A 94 -23.40 -8.93 -6.35
C PRO A 94 -23.85 -8.69 -7.79
N ILE A 95 -25.07 -8.17 -7.98
CA ILE A 95 -25.56 -7.75 -9.30
C ILE A 95 -24.96 -6.36 -9.61
N GLN A 96 -24.20 -6.25 -10.69
CA GLN A 96 -23.46 -5.01 -11.02
C GLN A 96 -23.79 -4.44 -12.40
N ALA A 97 -24.31 -5.26 -13.31
CA ALA A 97 -24.70 -4.89 -14.66
C ALA A 97 -25.72 -5.91 -15.21
N TYR A 98 -26.71 -5.45 -15.98
CA TYR A 98 -27.78 -6.30 -16.50
C TYR A 98 -27.28 -7.42 -17.42
N ALA A 99 -26.39 -7.10 -18.37
CA ALA A 99 -25.85 -8.09 -19.31
C ALA A 99 -25.04 -9.19 -18.59
N SER A 100 -24.20 -8.81 -17.63
CA SER A 100 -23.44 -9.76 -16.80
C SER A 100 -24.37 -10.64 -15.98
N PHE A 101 -25.40 -10.03 -15.36
CA PHE A 101 -26.42 -10.76 -14.62
C PHE A 101 -27.12 -11.81 -15.50
N LYS A 102 -27.69 -11.42 -16.64
CA LYS A 102 -28.39 -12.35 -17.56
C LYS A 102 -27.50 -13.50 -18.04
N LYS A 103 -26.21 -13.25 -18.26
CA LYS A 103 -25.25 -14.28 -18.66
C LYS A 103 -24.97 -15.29 -17.53
N ASN A 104 -24.82 -14.80 -16.30
CA ASN A 104 -24.42 -15.63 -15.16
C ASN A 104 -25.58 -16.42 -14.52
N ILE A 105 -26.84 -16.06 -14.79
CA ILE A 105 -28.01 -16.77 -14.26
C ILE A 105 -28.53 -17.91 -15.16
N VAL A 106 -27.88 -18.18 -16.30
CA VAL A 106 -28.34 -19.25 -17.20
C VAL A 106 -28.23 -20.60 -16.48
N GLY A 107 -29.38 -21.26 -16.29
CA GLY A 107 -29.47 -22.54 -15.57
C GLY A 107 -29.63 -22.41 -14.06
N LEU A 108 -29.83 -21.20 -13.53
CA LEU A 108 -30.08 -20.94 -12.12
C LEU A 108 -31.49 -20.42 -11.88
N SER A 109 -32.04 -20.74 -10.72
CA SER A 109 -33.32 -20.24 -10.24
C SER A 109 -33.13 -18.86 -9.63
N VAL A 110 -33.82 -17.87 -10.19
CA VAL A 110 -33.82 -16.49 -9.70
C VAL A 110 -35.22 -16.16 -9.20
N PRO A 111 -35.36 -15.72 -7.93
CA PRO A 111 -36.64 -15.24 -7.41
C PRO A 111 -37.27 -14.16 -8.29
N GLN A 112 -38.58 -14.31 -8.57
CA GLN A 112 -39.30 -13.44 -9.52
C GLN A 112 -39.19 -11.95 -9.17
N TRP A 113 -39.18 -11.59 -7.88
CA TRP A 113 -39.04 -10.21 -7.44
C TRP A 113 -37.71 -9.56 -7.86
N ILE A 114 -36.64 -10.34 -8.02
CA ILE A 114 -35.35 -9.83 -8.53
C ILE A 114 -35.47 -9.53 -10.03
N LEU A 115 -36.12 -10.42 -10.79
CA LEU A 115 -36.36 -10.25 -12.21
C LEU A 115 -37.28 -9.06 -12.48
N ASP A 116 -38.38 -8.94 -11.73
CA ASP A 116 -39.35 -7.86 -11.85
C ASP A 116 -38.73 -6.51 -11.46
N GLY A 117 -37.84 -6.49 -10.47
CA GLY A 117 -37.15 -5.27 -10.03
C GLY A 117 -36.07 -4.80 -11.00
N ILE A 118 -35.34 -5.71 -11.65
CA ILE A 118 -34.21 -5.36 -12.52
C ILE A 118 -34.63 -5.03 -13.96
N GLU A 119 -35.70 -5.64 -14.47
CA GLU A 119 -36.11 -5.49 -15.87
C GLU A 119 -36.48 -4.04 -16.26
N PRO A 120 -37.22 -3.26 -15.43
CA PRO A 120 -37.54 -1.87 -15.74
C PRO A 120 -36.31 -0.95 -15.80
N ILE A 121 -35.26 -1.28 -15.05
CA ILE A 121 -34.03 -0.47 -14.91
C ILE A 121 -32.87 -1.00 -15.78
N LYS A 122 -33.13 -1.94 -16.71
CA LYS A 122 -32.09 -2.65 -17.48
C LYS A 122 -31.13 -1.78 -18.30
N ASN A 123 -31.50 -0.53 -18.57
CA ASN A 123 -30.70 0.45 -19.32
C ASN A 123 -30.05 1.52 -18.41
N ASP A 124 -30.18 1.41 -17.09
CA ASP A 124 -29.59 2.32 -16.10
C ASP A 124 -28.63 1.56 -15.20
N ASP A 125 -27.34 1.60 -15.53
CA ASP A 125 -26.28 0.92 -14.79
C ASP A 125 -26.18 1.37 -13.33
N GLN A 126 -26.51 2.63 -13.03
CA GLN A 126 -26.45 3.14 -11.67
C GLN A 126 -27.60 2.57 -10.84
N ALA A 127 -28.82 2.57 -11.40
CA ALA A 127 -29.98 1.96 -10.76
C ALA A 127 -29.80 0.45 -10.57
N ILE A 128 -29.25 -0.26 -11.57
CA ILE A 128 -28.96 -1.71 -11.48
C ILE A 128 -28.01 -2.00 -10.31
N ARG A 129 -26.94 -1.22 -10.17
CA ARG A 129 -25.98 -1.41 -9.07
C ARG A 129 -26.61 -1.15 -7.71
N ALA A 130 -27.42 -0.11 -7.58
CA ALA A 130 -28.13 0.20 -6.34
C ALA A 130 -29.08 -0.95 -5.95
N PHE A 131 -29.91 -1.41 -6.90
CA PHE A 131 -30.79 -2.56 -6.71
C PHE A 131 -30.02 -3.84 -6.38
N GLY A 132 -28.90 -4.08 -7.07
CA GLY A 132 -28.04 -5.24 -6.82
C GLY A 132 -27.41 -5.26 -5.44
N VAL A 133 -27.09 -4.08 -4.88
CA VAL A 133 -26.65 -3.94 -3.49
C VAL A 133 -27.79 -4.30 -2.53
N GLU A 134 -29.01 -3.82 -2.76
CA GLU A 134 -30.18 -4.14 -1.93
C GLU A 134 -30.47 -5.66 -1.92
N VAL A 135 -30.43 -6.29 -3.10
CA VAL A 135 -30.55 -7.76 -3.25
C VAL A 135 -29.46 -8.47 -2.44
N GLY A 136 -28.20 -8.04 -2.60
CA GLY A 136 -27.07 -8.63 -1.90
C GLY A 136 -27.16 -8.48 -0.37
N ILE A 137 -27.60 -7.33 0.13
CA ILE A 137 -27.84 -7.10 1.57
C ILE A 137 -28.90 -8.07 2.07
N LYS A 138 -30.05 -8.14 1.38
CA LYS A 138 -31.15 -9.04 1.77
C LYS A 138 -30.67 -10.49 1.84
N MET A 139 -30.03 -10.98 0.78
CA MET A 139 -29.49 -12.34 0.75
C MET A 139 -28.49 -12.60 1.88
N THR A 140 -27.62 -11.64 2.16
CA THR A 140 -26.61 -11.74 3.23
C THR A 140 -27.29 -11.91 4.59
N LEU A 141 -28.30 -11.09 4.88
CA LEU A 141 -29.05 -11.16 6.14
C LEU A 141 -29.84 -12.47 6.27
N ASP A 142 -30.54 -12.88 5.20
CA ASP A 142 -31.28 -14.15 5.18
C ASP A 142 -30.35 -15.36 5.42
N LEU A 143 -29.13 -15.33 4.86
CA LEU A 143 -28.13 -16.39 5.05
C LEU A 143 -27.59 -16.41 6.49
N ILE A 144 -27.31 -15.24 7.08
CA ILE A 144 -26.89 -15.13 8.49
C ILE A 144 -27.98 -15.67 9.42
N GLU A 145 -29.24 -15.31 9.20
CA GLU A 145 -30.38 -15.85 9.94
C GLU A 145 -30.52 -17.36 9.76
N GLY A 146 -30.20 -17.88 8.57
CA GLY A 146 -30.10 -19.31 8.26
C GLY A 146 -28.94 -20.04 8.95
N GLY A 147 -28.07 -19.34 9.70
CA GLY A 147 -27.01 -19.94 10.52
C GLY A 147 -25.79 -20.40 9.73
N VAL A 148 -25.49 -19.79 8.58
CA VAL A 148 -24.26 -20.10 7.83
C VAL A 148 -23.01 -19.64 8.59
N CYS A 149 -21.91 -20.36 8.43
CA CYS A 149 -20.64 -20.09 9.13
C CYS A 149 -19.78 -19.00 8.48
N GLY A 150 -20.16 -18.50 7.31
CA GLY A 150 -19.45 -17.49 6.53
C GLY A 150 -20.13 -17.29 5.18
N ILE A 151 -19.70 -16.27 4.41
CA ILE A 151 -20.22 -15.97 3.07
C ILE A 151 -19.04 -15.70 2.15
N HIS A 152 -19.06 -16.30 0.95
CA HIS A 152 -18.06 -16.08 -0.09
C HIS A 152 -18.61 -15.16 -1.17
N TYR A 153 -18.03 -13.97 -1.35
CA TYR A 153 -18.46 -13.03 -2.39
C TYR A 153 -17.63 -13.13 -3.67
N TYR A 154 -18.30 -13.30 -4.81
CA TYR A 154 -17.69 -13.19 -6.13
C TYR A 154 -17.53 -11.72 -6.51
N THR A 155 -16.35 -11.14 -6.24
CA THR A 155 -16.11 -9.70 -6.41
C THR A 155 -15.90 -9.29 -7.87
N PHE A 156 -15.46 -10.20 -8.73
CA PHE A 156 -15.03 -9.89 -10.11
C PHE A 156 -13.99 -8.75 -10.19
N ASN A 157 -13.11 -8.66 -9.18
CA ASN A 157 -12.12 -7.58 -9.03
C ASN A 157 -12.75 -6.17 -8.88
N LEU A 158 -14.02 -6.10 -8.46
CA LEU A 158 -14.75 -4.86 -8.21
C LEU A 158 -15.07 -4.71 -6.71
N GLU A 159 -14.66 -3.60 -6.12
CA GLU A 159 -14.79 -3.34 -4.68
C GLU A 159 -16.21 -2.88 -4.30
N ARG A 160 -16.76 -1.91 -5.05
CA ARG A 160 -17.84 -1.03 -4.59
C ARG A 160 -19.10 -1.77 -4.13
N SER A 161 -19.65 -2.66 -4.97
CA SER A 161 -20.91 -3.35 -4.63
C SER A 161 -20.76 -4.29 -3.44
N THR A 162 -19.67 -5.07 -3.40
CA THR A 162 -19.37 -5.98 -2.28
C THR A 162 -19.23 -5.20 -0.97
N ARG A 163 -18.48 -4.10 -0.98
CA ARG A 163 -18.32 -3.23 0.19
C ARG A 163 -19.66 -2.69 0.69
N LEU A 164 -20.49 -2.15 -0.20
CA LEU A 164 -21.80 -1.60 0.17
C LEU A 164 -22.75 -2.67 0.73
N ILE A 165 -22.66 -3.91 0.24
CA ILE A 165 -23.40 -5.04 0.79
C ILE A 165 -22.93 -5.34 2.22
N LEU A 166 -21.62 -5.44 2.44
CA LEU A 166 -21.04 -5.70 3.76
C LEU A 166 -21.41 -4.59 4.78
N GLU A 167 -21.32 -3.32 4.36
CA GLU A 167 -21.74 -2.18 5.19
C GLU A 167 -23.24 -2.20 5.48
N GLY A 168 -24.07 -2.45 4.46
CA GLY A 168 -25.53 -2.49 4.59
C GLY A 168 -26.05 -3.67 5.42
N ALA A 169 -25.33 -4.79 5.41
CA ALA A 169 -25.60 -5.94 6.27
C ALA A 169 -25.03 -5.80 7.69
N GLY A 170 -24.33 -4.70 8.00
CA GLY A 170 -23.72 -4.47 9.31
C GLY A 170 -22.51 -5.36 9.62
N LEU A 171 -21.90 -5.96 8.60
CA LEU A 171 -20.71 -6.82 8.74
C LEU A 171 -19.40 -6.03 8.81
N VAL A 172 -19.42 -4.79 8.33
CA VAL A 172 -18.29 -3.85 8.38
C VAL A 172 -18.83 -2.48 8.78
N ASN A 173 -18.30 -1.83 9.81
CA ASN A 173 -18.69 -0.44 10.09
C ASN A 173 -17.98 0.49 9.11
N LYS A 174 -18.70 1.52 8.63
CA LYS A 174 -18.13 2.61 7.79
C LYS A 174 -16.90 3.29 8.41
N THR A 175 -16.77 3.18 9.73
CA THR A 175 -15.73 3.80 10.55
C THR A 175 -14.72 2.81 11.14
N ASP A 176 -14.76 1.53 10.78
CA ASP A 176 -13.76 0.56 11.23
C ASP A 176 -12.42 0.90 10.57
N TYR A 177 -11.72 1.87 11.16
CA TYR A 177 -10.31 2.06 10.95
C TYR A 177 -9.63 0.73 11.29
N ILE A 178 -8.95 0.12 10.31
CA ILE A 178 -8.18 -1.09 10.55
C ILE A 178 -7.15 -0.74 11.60
N LYS A 179 -7.41 -1.18 12.83
CA LYS A 179 -6.54 -0.91 13.96
C LYS A 179 -5.19 -1.53 13.65
N LYS A 180 -4.19 -0.67 13.47
CA LYS A 180 -2.82 -1.10 13.22
C LYS A 180 -2.26 -1.73 14.50
N ASN A 181 -1.83 -2.98 14.42
CA ASN A 181 -1.11 -3.62 15.55
C ASN A 181 0.30 -3.03 15.70
N MET A 182 0.93 -2.66 14.58
CA MET A 182 2.23 -2.02 14.47
C MET A 182 2.15 -0.88 13.43
N PRO A 183 3.11 0.07 13.39
CA PRO A 183 3.14 1.12 12.37
C PRO A 183 3.18 0.60 10.92
N TRP A 184 3.63 -0.65 10.74
CA TRP A 184 3.69 -1.38 9.47
C TRP A 184 2.82 -2.65 9.51
N ARG A 185 2.48 -3.19 8.33
CA ARG A 185 1.68 -4.41 8.19
C ARG A 185 2.54 -5.65 8.49
N SER A 186 2.15 -6.42 9.50
CA SER A 186 2.79 -7.70 9.83
C SER A 186 2.61 -8.72 8.70
N SER A 187 3.61 -9.57 8.50
CA SER A 187 3.50 -10.73 7.60
C SER A 187 2.57 -11.78 8.20
N PHE A 188 1.88 -12.55 7.35
CA PHE A 188 1.12 -13.73 7.76
C PHE A 188 1.96 -15.02 7.71
N ASP A 189 3.24 -14.92 7.32
CA ASP A 189 4.17 -16.05 7.35
C ASP A 189 4.48 -16.43 8.81
N GLU A 190 4.28 -17.70 9.17
CA GLU A 190 4.55 -18.22 10.52
C GLU A 190 6.03 -18.01 10.91
N LYS A 191 6.97 -18.01 9.97
CA LYS A 191 8.39 -17.72 10.26
C LYS A 191 8.61 -16.31 10.82
N ARG A 192 7.73 -15.36 10.48
CA ARG A 192 7.84 -13.93 10.82
C ARG A 192 6.92 -13.49 11.94
N LYS A 193 6.27 -14.43 12.61
CA LYS A 193 5.27 -14.15 13.64
C LYS A 193 5.83 -13.35 14.82
N GLU A 194 7.11 -13.53 15.12
CA GLU A 194 7.81 -12.83 16.20
C GLU A 194 8.48 -11.52 15.76
N GLU A 195 8.48 -11.22 14.46
CA GLU A 195 9.04 -9.99 13.93
C GLU A 195 8.28 -8.79 14.51
N SER A 196 9.00 -7.93 15.25
CA SER A 196 8.39 -6.78 15.92
C SER A 196 9.14 -5.47 15.74
N VAL A 197 10.29 -5.48 15.04
CA VAL A 197 11.09 -4.28 14.75
C VAL A 197 11.56 -4.28 13.31
N ARG A 198 11.57 -3.12 12.65
CA ARG A 198 12.12 -2.93 11.29
C ARG A 198 12.89 -1.61 11.16
N PRO A 199 13.88 -1.53 10.25
CA PRO A 199 14.46 -0.25 9.82
C PRO A 199 13.43 0.58 9.05
N ILE A 200 13.44 1.90 9.26
CA ILE A 200 12.45 2.82 8.67
C ILE A 200 12.56 2.94 7.14
N PHE A 201 13.73 2.63 6.56
CA PHE A 201 14.06 2.91 5.16
C PHE A 201 13.12 2.25 4.14
N TRP A 202 12.60 1.06 4.45
CA TRP A 202 11.65 0.34 3.58
C TRP A 202 10.18 0.59 3.91
N ALA A 203 9.85 1.62 4.70
CA ALA A 203 8.46 1.92 5.07
C ALA A 203 7.53 2.03 3.84
N ASN A 204 8.01 2.67 2.77
CA ASN A 204 7.28 2.86 1.52
C ASN A 204 7.50 1.73 0.49
N ARG A 205 8.22 0.66 0.86
CA ARG A 205 8.58 -0.49 0.00
C ARG A 205 8.55 -1.82 0.75
N ALA A 206 7.49 -2.06 1.53
CA ALA A 206 7.36 -3.25 2.38
C ALA A 206 7.54 -4.59 1.64
N LYS A 207 7.13 -4.68 0.37
CA LYS A 207 7.35 -5.88 -0.45
C LYS A 207 8.83 -6.17 -0.69
N SER A 208 9.63 -5.12 -0.95
CA SER A 208 11.07 -5.25 -1.14
C SER A 208 11.75 -5.76 0.13
N TYR A 209 11.40 -5.17 1.28
CA TYR A 209 11.91 -5.61 2.57
C TYR A 209 11.63 -7.09 2.85
N ILE A 210 10.39 -7.55 2.63
CA ILE A 210 10.02 -8.96 2.82
C ILE A 210 10.87 -9.85 1.89
N SER A 211 10.99 -9.47 0.62
CA SER A 211 11.79 -10.22 -0.36
C SER A 211 13.27 -10.31 0.02
N ARG A 212 13.87 -9.22 0.50
CA ARG A 212 15.30 -9.16 0.87
C ARG A 212 15.63 -9.89 2.16
N THR A 213 14.63 -10.09 3.02
CA THR A 213 14.78 -10.80 4.31
C THR A 213 14.17 -12.21 4.27
N ASP A 214 13.77 -12.71 3.09
CA ASP A 214 13.06 -14.00 2.93
C ASP A 214 13.90 -15.22 3.35
N ASN A 215 15.21 -15.13 3.18
CA ASN A 215 16.15 -16.20 3.55
C ASN A 215 16.66 -16.10 5.00
N TRP A 216 16.09 -15.21 5.82
CA TRP A 216 16.46 -15.14 7.25
C TRP A 216 15.87 -16.33 8.01
N ASP A 217 16.67 -16.92 8.88
CA ASP A 217 16.24 -17.99 9.77
C ASP A 217 15.51 -17.45 11.00
N GLU A 218 15.93 -16.29 11.51
CA GLU A 218 15.35 -15.61 12.68
C GLU A 218 15.05 -14.13 12.36
N PHE A 219 13.99 -13.60 12.97
CA PHE A 219 13.56 -12.21 12.77
C PHE A 219 13.64 -11.40 14.07
N PRO A 220 14.03 -10.12 14.03
CA PRO A 220 14.20 -9.29 15.22
C PRO A 220 12.93 -9.16 16.07
N ASN A 221 13.08 -9.48 17.36
CA ASN A 221 12.04 -9.41 18.36
C ASN A 221 12.46 -8.46 19.52
N GLY A 222 11.73 -7.36 19.71
CA GLY A 222 11.94 -6.40 20.79
C GLY A 222 13.05 -5.38 20.52
N ARG A 223 14.31 -5.77 20.63
CA ARG A 223 15.46 -4.89 20.29
C ARG A 223 16.14 -5.36 19.02
N TRP A 224 16.48 -4.41 18.16
CA TRP A 224 17.31 -4.72 17.01
C TRP A 224 18.71 -5.11 17.49
N GLY A 225 19.09 -6.36 17.21
CA GLY A 225 20.35 -6.96 17.62
C GLY A 225 21.53 -6.52 16.76
N ASP A 226 22.67 -7.16 16.98
CA ASP A 226 23.89 -6.94 16.23
C ASP A 226 23.81 -7.67 14.88
N SER A 227 23.46 -6.94 13.82
CA SER A 227 23.18 -7.40 12.44
C SER A 227 24.38 -8.00 11.68
N ARG A 228 25.46 -8.40 12.35
CA ARG A 228 26.73 -8.82 11.71
C ARG A 228 26.73 -10.21 11.05
N SER A 229 25.57 -10.74 10.66
CA SER A 229 25.41 -11.90 9.76
C SER A 229 24.54 -11.50 8.56
N PRO A 230 24.78 -12.03 7.35
CA PRO A 230 24.57 -11.34 6.06
C PRO A 230 23.15 -10.78 5.94
N ALA A 231 22.98 -9.51 6.33
CA ALA A 231 21.71 -9.04 6.83
C ALA A 231 20.69 -8.79 5.72
N PHE A 232 21.06 -8.52 4.47
CA PHE A 232 20.05 -8.36 3.42
C PHE A 232 20.49 -9.15 2.21
N GLY A 233 19.58 -9.92 1.61
CA GLY A 233 19.87 -10.67 0.40
C GLY A 233 20.34 -9.74 -0.72
N ASP A 234 21.27 -10.23 -1.55
CA ASP A 234 21.80 -9.51 -2.70
C ASP A 234 20.68 -9.08 -3.66
N LEU A 235 20.82 -7.87 -4.20
CA LEU A 235 19.88 -7.30 -5.18
C LEU A 235 19.75 -8.17 -6.44
N ASP A 236 20.76 -8.99 -6.75
CA ASP A 236 20.82 -9.82 -7.94
C ASP A 236 19.75 -10.91 -8.00
N ARG A 237 19.27 -11.41 -6.85
CA ARG A 237 18.29 -12.52 -6.83
C ARG A 237 16.86 -12.06 -7.12
N TYR A 238 16.51 -10.83 -6.73
CA TYR A 238 15.14 -10.33 -6.80
C TYR A 238 14.95 -9.13 -7.71
N GLY A 239 16.03 -8.43 -8.08
CA GLY A 239 15.96 -7.23 -8.93
C GLY A 239 15.30 -6.03 -8.24
N VAL A 240 15.68 -4.82 -8.65
CA VAL A 240 15.02 -3.58 -8.24
C VAL A 240 14.02 -3.20 -9.31
N TYR A 241 12.74 -3.10 -8.94
CA TYR A 241 11.66 -2.77 -9.87
C TYR A 241 10.87 -1.55 -9.41
N LEU A 242 10.43 -0.77 -10.41
CA LEU A 242 9.42 0.27 -10.24
C LEU A 242 8.03 -0.36 -10.16
N LYS A 243 7.09 0.39 -9.59
CA LYS A 243 5.67 -0.01 -9.55
C LYS A 243 5.07 -0.13 -10.95
N TYR A 244 5.50 0.74 -11.87
CA TYR A 244 4.95 0.87 -13.21
C TYR A 244 5.93 0.36 -14.26
N LYS A 245 5.37 -0.06 -15.41
CA LYS A 245 6.16 -0.22 -16.64
C LYS A 245 6.61 1.14 -17.18
N ALA A 246 7.56 1.17 -18.11
CA ALA A 246 8.13 2.43 -18.63
C ALA A 246 7.07 3.43 -19.12
N ASP A 247 6.12 3.00 -19.94
CA ASP A 247 5.08 3.89 -20.50
C ASP A 247 4.17 4.47 -19.42
N GLU A 248 3.75 3.63 -18.48
CA GLU A 248 2.95 4.04 -17.31
C GLU A 248 3.74 4.97 -16.39
N ALA A 249 5.04 4.72 -16.20
CA ALA A 249 5.91 5.57 -15.40
C ALA A 249 6.02 6.97 -16.02
N ILE A 250 6.20 7.07 -17.35
CA ILE A 250 6.21 8.35 -18.07
C ILE A 250 4.86 9.04 -17.93
N GLN A 251 3.74 8.31 -18.00
CA GLN A 251 2.41 8.89 -17.83
C GLN A 251 2.20 9.46 -16.43
N ASN A 252 2.71 8.78 -15.39
CA ASN A 252 2.52 9.17 -13.98
C ASN A 252 3.51 10.23 -13.50
N TRP A 253 4.76 10.20 -13.99
CA TRP A 253 5.85 11.05 -13.51
C TRP A 253 6.31 12.12 -14.52
N GLY A 254 5.82 12.03 -15.75
CA GLY A 254 6.18 12.95 -16.83
C GLY A 254 7.58 12.70 -17.38
N SER A 255 8.15 13.74 -17.99
CA SER A 255 9.46 13.71 -18.65
C SER A 255 10.28 14.92 -18.18
N PRO A 256 10.97 14.81 -17.02
CA PRO A 256 11.66 15.94 -16.42
C PRO A 256 12.90 16.34 -17.23
N ASN A 257 13.02 17.63 -17.58
CA ASN A 257 14.13 18.15 -18.39
C ASN A 257 15.07 19.06 -17.60
N SER A 258 14.79 19.26 -16.32
CA SER A 258 15.54 20.10 -15.39
C SER A 258 15.32 19.63 -13.95
N LEU A 259 16.20 20.03 -13.04
CA LEU A 259 16.01 19.80 -11.60
C LEU A 259 14.67 20.37 -11.12
N GLN A 260 14.27 21.54 -11.61
CA GLN A 260 13.00 22.16 -11.23
C GLN A 260 11.78 21.30 -11.59
N ASP A 261 11.84 20.56 -12.70
CA ASP A 261 10.76 19.64 -13.08
C ASP A 261 10.64 18.45 -12.11
N ILE A 262 11.78 17.97 -11.61
CA ILE A 262 11.84 16.91 -10.59
C ILE A 262 11.31 17.46 -9.26
N CYS A 263 11.75 18.64 -8.82
CA CYS A 263 11.22 19.29 -7.61
C CYS A 263 9.69 19.44 -7.69
N LYS A 264 9.16 19.90 -8.84
CA LYS A 264 7.71 19.99 -9.09
C LYS A 264 7.02 18.63 -8.99
N LEU A 265 7.62 17.55 -9.49
CA LEU A 265 7.05 16.21 -9.37
C LEU A 265 6.92 15.79 -7.89
N PHE A 266 7.94 16.05 -7.07
CA PHE A 266 7.89 15.72 -5.65
C PHE A 266 6.87 16.60 -4.90
N VAL A 267 6.75 17.88 -5.24
CA VAL A 267 5.69 18.76 -4.71
C VAL A 267 4.30 18.25 -5.07
N LYS A 268 4.08 17.83 -6.33
CA LYS A 268 2.83 17.18 -6.76
C LYS A 268 2.52 15.92 -5.97
N TYR A 269 3.55 15.14 -5.61
CA TYR A 269 3.38 13.97 -4.76
C TYR A 269 2.90 14.35 -3.36
N CYS A 270 3.50 15.37 -2.74
CA CYS A 270 3.09 15.87 -1.43
C CYS A 270 1.64 16.41 -1.41
N HIS A 271 1.18 17.02 -2.51
CA HIS A 271 -0.20 17.48 -2.67
C HIS A 271 -1.19 16.35 -3.04
N GLY A 272 -0.70 15.15 -3.35
CA GLY A 272 -1.53 14.00 -3.76
C GLY A 272 -2.02 14.07 -5.21
N GLU A 273 -1.46 14.96 -6.04
CA GLU A 273 -1.73 15.01 -7.49
C GLU A 273 -1.13 13.80 -8.21
N THR A 274 0.03 13.32 -7.74
CA THR A 274 0.55 11.99 -8.09
C THR A 274 0.63 11.15 -6.83
N LEU A 275 0.21 9.89 -6.92
CA LEU A 275 0.11 9.02 -5.75
C LEU A 275 1.39 8.24 -5.45
N THR A 276 2.42 8.36 -6.29
CA THR A 276 3.61 7.50 -6.21
C THR A 276 4.85 8.20 -6.72
N LEU A 277 6.00 7.81 -6.18
CA LEU A 277 7.35 8.15 -6.67
C LEU A 277 8.13 6.84 -6.90
N PRO A 278 9.30 6.88 -7.54
CA PRO A 278 10.15 5.68 -7.67
C PRO A 278 10.40 4.96 -6.33
N TRP A 279 10.60 5.74 -5.26
CA TRP A 279 10.85 5.24 -3.90
C TRP A 279 9.58 4.97 -3.07
N SER A 280 8.40 5.40 -3.54
CA SER A 280 7.15 5.26 -2.81
C SER A 280 6.03 4.68 -3.67
N ASP A 281 5.63 3.45 -3.34
CA ASP A 281 4.57 2.72 -4.05
C ASP A 281 3.15 3.10 -3.62
N GLN A 282 3.04 4.02 -2.65
CA GLN A 282 1.81 4.45 -2.00
C GLN A 282 1.71 5.98 -1.91
N ALA A 283 0.48 6.45 -1.73
CA ALA A 283 0.20 7.85 -1.45
C ALA A 283 0.85 8.29 -0.13
N LEU A 284 1.07 9.59 0.02
CA LEU A 284 1.63 10.16 1.24
C LEU A 284 0.87 9.67 2.48
N ALA A 285 1.60 9.15 3.46
CA ALA A 285 1.01 8.65 4.70
C ALA A 285 0.25 9.76 5.44
N LEU A 286 -0.82 9.38 6.17
CA LEU A 286 -1.62 10.34 6.93
C LEU A 286 -0.77 11.16 7.92
N GLU A 287 0.21 10.53 8.56
CA GLU A 287 1.14 11.20 9.49
C GLU A 287 2.03 12.23 8.79
N SER A 288 2.63 11.89 7.64
CA SER A 288 3.42 12.82 6.84
C SER A 288 2.57 13.97 6.28
N GLY A 289 1.25 13.75 6.15
CA GLY A 289 0.29 14.80 5.84
C GLY A 289 0.24 15.94 6.85
N THR A 290 0.66 15.72 8.11
CA THR A 290 0.71 16.76 9.15
C THR A 290 1.88 17.73 8.99
N ILE A 291 2.93 17.32 8.28
CA ILE A 291 4.13 18.11 7.96
C ILE A 291 4.21 18.42 6.45
N ARG A 292 3.08 18.33 5.74
CA ARG A 292 3.03 18.45 4.28
C ARG A 292 3.65 19.75 3.79
N ASP A 293 3.30 20.87 4.40
CA ASP A 293 3.73 22.19 3.94
C ASP A 293 5.26 22.32 4.02
N HIS A 294 5.88 21.82 5.10
CA HIS A 294 7.33 21.73 5.20
C HIS A 294 7.93 20.82 4.12
N LEU A 295 7.34 19.65 3.85
CA LEU A 295 7.83 18.77 2.78
C LEU A 295 7.74 19.47 1.41
N VAL A 296 6.68 20.22 1.13
CA VAL A 296 6.53 20.99 -0.11
C VAL A 296 7.62 22.05 -0.25
N GLU A 297 7.90 22.80 0.83
CA GLU A 297 8.99 23.78 0.86
C GLU A 297 10.35 23.12 0.59
N LEU A 298 10.67 22.04 1.30
CA LEU A 298 11.93 21.31 1.14
C LEU A 298 12.13 20.79 -0.28
N ASN A 299 11.10 20.14 -0.85
CA ASN A 299 11.18 19.62 -2.21
C ASN A 299 11.32 20.74 -3.24
N SER A 300 10.70 21.90 -3.02
CA SER A 300 10.84 23.07 -3.90
C SER A 300 12.27 23.63 -3.90
N LEU A 301 13.01 23.47 -2.80
CA LEU A 301 14.41 23.87 -2.63
C LEU A 301 15.42 22.82 -3.12
N GLY A 302 14.94 21.66 -3.60
CA GLY A 302 15.81 20.58 -4.09
C GLY A 302 16.23 19.56 -3.04
N TYR A 303 15.63 19.58 -1.85
CA TYR A 303 15.72 18.47 -0.88
C TYR A 303 14.67 17.42 -1.24
N LEU A 304 15.03 16.48 -2.12
CA LEU A 304 14.08 15.52 -2.72
C LEU A 304 13.69 14.43 -1.72
N THR A 305 12.64 14.65 -0.93
CA THR A 305 12.24 13.77 0.18
C THR A 305 11.59 12.48 -0.29
N ILE A 306 12.07 11.35 0.22
CA ILE A 306 11.57 10.01 -0.12
C ILE A 306 10.92 9.30 1.08
N ASN A 307 11.18 9.76 2.30
CA ASN A 307 10.61 9.22 3.53
C ASN A 307 10.57 10.28 4.63
N SER A 308 9.55 10.25 5.50
CA SER A 308 9.41 11.20 6.59
C SER A 308 8.44 10.72 7.67
N GLN A 309 8.66 11.12 8.92
CA GLN A 309 7.66 11.02 9.99
C GLN A 309 7.76 12.25 10.91
N PRO A 310 6.65 12.79 11.44
CA PRO A 310 6.68 13.90 12.38
C PRO A 310 7.15 13.47 13.78
N ALA A 311 7.50 14.42 14.64
CA ALA A 311 7.66 14.13 16.06
C ALA A 311 6.28 13.97 16.72
N VAL A 312 6.15 12.95 17.57
CA VAL A 312 4.93 12.67 18.34
C VAL A 312 5.30 12.47 19.79
N ASN A 313 4.73 13.29 20.65
CA ASN A 313 4.95 13.23 22.09
C ASN A 313 3.72 12.68 22.82
N GLY A 314 3.54 11.36 22.78
CA GLY A 314 2.51 10.67 23.56
C GLY A 314 1.10 10.80 22.99
N ALA A 315 0.91 10.54 21.70
CA ALA A 315 -0.44 10.40 21.14
C ALA A 315 -1.11 9.13 21.69
N LYS A 316 -2.44 9.12 21.76
CA LYS A 316 -3.18 7.93 22.20
C LYS A 316 -2.97 6.78 21.21
N SER A 317 -2.90 5.54 21.71
CA SER A 317 -2.73 4.36 20.86
C SER A 317 -3.91 4.07 19.91
N ASP A 318 -5.06 4.70 20.13
CA ASP A 318 -6.23 4.68 19.26
C ASP A 318 -6.44 6.01 18.49
N ASP A 319 -5.42 6.87 18.46
CA ASP A 319 -5.38 8.03 17.58
C ASP A 319 -5.52 7.62 16.10
N LYS A 320 -6.25 8.41 15.31
CA LYS A 320 -6.58 8.06 13.91
C LYS A 320 -5.40 8.22 12.95
N VAL A 321 -4.44 9.07 13.29
CA VAL A 321 -3.29 9.41 12.45
C VAL A 321 -2.08 8.59 12.90
N PHE A 322 -1.78 8.64 14.20
CA PHE A 322 -0.54 8.08 14.77
C PHE A 322 -0.76 6.77 15.52
N GLY A 323 -1.99 6.42 15.86
CA GLY A 323 -2.30 5.34 16.79
C GLY A 323 -2.01 3.94 16.24
N TRP A 324 -1.38 3.12 17.07
CA TRP A 324 -1.17 1.69 16.84
C TRP A 324 -1.06 0.95 18.19
N GLY A 325 -1.20 -0.37 18.15
CA GLY A 325 -1.04 -1.25 19.32
C GLY A 325 -2.28 -1.32 20.22
N PRO A 326 -2.18 -1.94 21.42
CA PRO A 326 -3.31 -2.09 22.36
C PRO A 326 -3.95 -0.76 22.78
N LYS A 327 -5.26 -0.76 23.08
CA LYS A 327 -5.98 0.46 23.53
C LYS A 327 -5.47 0.92 24.90
N GLY A 328 -5.59 2.22 25.17
CA GLY A 328 -5.23 2.81 26.47
C GLY A 328 -3.75 3.06 26.70
N GLY A 329 -2.92 2.87 25.65
CA GLY A 329 -1.50 3.22 25.67
C GLY A 329 -1.21 4.55 25.00
N TYR A 330 0.09 4.83 24.86
CA TYR A 330 0.62 6.02 24.22
C TYR A 330 1.72 5.66 23.23
N VAL A 331 1.78 6.38 22.13
CA VAL A 331 2.76 6.21 21.06
C VAL A 331 3.59 7.47 20.89
N TYR A 332 4.84 7.28 20.50
CA TYR A 332 5.85 8.33 20.43
C TYR A 332 6.67 8.17 19.15
N GLN A 333 7.10 9.29 18.58
CA GLN A 333 7.93 9.35 17.37
C GLN A 333 8.97 10.46 17.51
N LYS A 334 10.19 10.20 17.07
CA LYS A 334 11.19 11.23 16.75
C LYS A 334 10.96 11.71 15.32
N ALA A 335 11.14 13.02 15.07
CA ALA A 335 11.06 13.53 13.71
C ALA A 335 12.17 12.93 12.84
N TYR A 336 11.81 12.48 11.64
CA TYR A 336 12.69 11.84 10.67
C TYR A 336 12.49 12.42 9.29
N LEU A 337 13.59 12.65 8.57
CA LEU A 337 13.59 13.00 7.15
C LEU A 337 14.62 12.16 6.40
N GLU A 338 14.24 11.73 5.20
CA GLU A 338 15.14 11.08 4.25
C GLU A 338 14.98 11.69 2.86
N PHE A 339 16.08 12.12 2.25
CA PHE A 339 16.04 12.83 0.96
C PHE A 339 17.33 12.68 0.16
N PHE A 340 17.22 12.94 -1.14
CA PHE A 340 18.38 13.14 -2.02
C PHE A 340 18.73 14.61 -2.13
N VAL A 341 20.02 14.91 -2.19
CA VAL A 341 20.55 16.28 -2.22
C VAL A 341 21.91 16.33 -2.93
N SER A 342 22.24 17.45 -3.58
CA SER A 342 23.54 17.67 -4.21
C SER A 342 24.68 17.79 -3.18
N ALA A 343 25.91 17.48 -3.59
CA ALA A 343 27.09 17.58 -2.72
C ALA A 343 27.28 18.99 -2.12
N GLU A 344 27.03 20.04 -2.91
CA GLU A 344 27.15 21.44 -2.47
C GLU A 344 26.16 21.77 -1.35
N THR A 345 24.90 21.36 -1.51
CA THR A 345 23.86 21.57 -0.50
C THR A 345 24.12 20.73 0.75
N LEU A 346 24.65 19.51 0.59
CA LEU A 346 25.05 18.67 1.72
C LEU A 346 26.12 19.36 2.59
N GLU A 347 27.13 20.00 2.01
CA GLU A 347 28.17 20.69 2.78
C GLU A 347 27.61 21.85 3.61
N ARG A 348 26.68 22.65 3.04
CA ARG A 348 25.97 23.69 3.81
C ARG A 348 25.18 23.09 4.96
N LEU A 349 24.45 21.99 4.69
CA LEU A 349 23.62 21.33 5.69
C LEU A 349 24.47 20.73 6.82
N LYS A 350 25.61 20.10 6.51
CA LYS A 350 26.56 19.59 7.51
C LYS A 350 27.02 20.69 8.45
N HIS A 351 27.37 21.86 7.93
CA HIS A 351 27.75 23.00 8.76
C HIS A 351 26.63 23.42 9.71
N ARG A 352 25.37 23.47 9.24
CA ARG A 352 24.22 23.80 10.10
C ARG A 352 23.99 22.75 11.17
N ILE A 353 24.06 21.46 10.84
CA ILE A 353 23.85 20.35 11.79
C ILE A 353 24.81 20.47 12.99
N THR A 354 26.04 20.97 12.81
CA THR A 354 26.97 21.17 13.95
C THR A 354 26.43 22.11 15.04
N LYS A 355 25.46 22.96 14.73
CA LYS A 355 24.80 23.88 15.67
C LYS A 355 23.69 23.21 16.49
N PHE A 356 23.25 22.00 16.10
CA PHE A 356 22.13 21.28 16.71
C PHE A 356 22.59 19.95 17.33
N PRO A 357 22.90 19.92 18.64
CA PRO A 357 23.49 18.73 19.29
C PRO A 357 22.53 17.53 19.36
N ASN A 358 21.22 17.75 19.27
CA ASN A 358 20.21 16.69 19.31
C ASN A 358 19.97 16.03 17.95
N ILE A 359 20.61 16.52 16.88
CA ILE A 359 20.40 16.02 15.52
C ILE A 359 21.45 14.99 15.16
N THR A 360 20.99 13.84 14.69
CA THR A 360 21.83 12.77 14.14
C THR A 360 21.57 12.62 12.65
N TYR A 361 22.61 12.43 11.85
CA TYR A 361 22.46 12.26 10.40
C TYR A 361 23.42 11.20 9.84
N ASN A 362 23.04 10.63 8.70
CA ASN A 362 23.90 9.85 7.83
C ASN A 362 23.69 10.30 6.38
N ALA A 363 24.76 10.51 5.64
CA ALA A 363 24.75 10.89 4.24
C ALA A 363 25.69 9.97 3.46
N ILE A 364 25.21 9.35 2.39
CA ILE A 364 25.98 8.39 1.59
C ILE A 364 25.70 8.56 0.11
N ASN A 365 26.74 8.57 -0.73
CA ASN A 365 26.57 8.57 -2.19
C ASN A 365 26.57 7.15 -2.76
N LYS A 366 26.33 7.02 -4.06
CA LYS A 366 26.30 5.72 -4.75
C LYS A 366 27.58 4.89 -4.52
N ASP A 367 28.74 5.53 -4.54
CA ASP A 367 30.07 4.91 -4.39
C ASP A 367 30.40 4.50 -2.95
N GLY A 368 29.56 4.85 -1.98
CA GLY A 368 29.74 4.50 -0.56
C GLY A 368 30.53 5.52 0.26
N ASP A 369 30.71 6.76 -0.23
CA ASP A 369 31.27 7.86 0.55
C ASP A 369 30.30 8.29 1.65
N LEU A 370 30.58 7.85 2.89
CA LEU A 370 29.72 8.03 4.05
C LEU A 370 30.19 9.21 4.93
N HIS A 371 29.26 10.13 5.21
CA HIS A 371 29.41 11.21 6.18
C HIS A 371 28.37 11.05 7.28
N THR A 372 28.78 11.04 8.55
CA THR A 372 27.87 10.84 9.68
C THR A 372 28.43 11.46 10.97
N ASN A 373 27.55 11.84 11.90
CA ASN A 373 27.91 12.20 13.27
C ASN A 373 27.61 11.10 14.30
N THR A 374 27.25 9.89 13.84
CA THR A 374 26.87 8.76 14.70
C THR A 374 27.87 7.59 14.69
N ASN A 375 29.13 7.83 14.31
CA ASN A 375 30.20 6.82 14.17
C ASN A 375 30.16 5.72 15.26
N GLY A 376 29.73 4.51 14.87
CA GLY A 376 29.68 3.32 15.75
C GLY A 376 28.46 3.23 16.69
N CYS A 377 27.42 4.05 16.50
CA CYS A 377 26.22 4.04 17.34
C CYS A 377 25.33 2.82 17.11
N LYS A 378 24.75 2.34 18.22
CA LYS A 378 23.68 1.34 18.24
C LYS A 378 22.44 1.85 17.49
N PRO A 379 21.53 0.95 17.07
CA PRO A 379 20.25 1.33 16.47
C PRO A 379 19.53 2.44 17.26
N ASN A 380 19.15 3.52 16.58
CA ASN A 380 18.39 4.62 17.17
C ASN A 380 16.89 4.32 17.02
N ALA A 381 16.18 4.12 18.13
CA ALA A 381 14.74 3.96 18.12
C ALA A 381 14.06 5.29 17.77
N VAL A 382 13.22 5.29 16.74
CA VAL A 382 12.52 6.49 16.25
C VAL A 382 11.01 6.40 16.41
N THR A 383 10.44 5.22 16.65
CA THR A 383 9.02 5.04 16.99
C THR A 383 8.89 4.00 18.09
N TRP A 384 8.15 4.32 19.15
CA TRP A 384 7.88 3.41 20.26
C TRP A 384 6.51 3.64 20.90
N GLY A 385 6.06 2.66 21.67
CA GLY A 385 4.78 2.67 22.34
C GLY A 385 4.85 2.08 23.74
N VAL A 386 4.11 2.68 24.66
CA VAL A 386 3.96 2.24 26.05
C VAL A 386 2.51 1.88 26.28
N PHE A 387 2.26 0.63 26.67
CA PHE A 387 0.90 0.07 26.77
C PHE A 387 0.65 -0.51 28.17
N PRO A 388 -0.59 -0.40 28.71
CA PRO A 388 -0.92 -0.99 30.00
C PRO A 388 -0.64 -2.49 30.05
N GLY A 389 0.10 -2.92 31.08
CA GLY A 389 0.40 -4.34 31.31
C GLY A 389 1.36 -4.98 30.30
N ARG A 390 2.16 -4.19 29.57
CA ARG A 390 3.16 -4.69 28.61
C ARG A 390 4.49 -3.95 28.74
N GLU A 391 5.56 -4.58 28.27
CA GLU A 391 6.84 -3.90 28.06
C GLU A 391 6.75 -2.88 26.91
N VAL A 392 7.73 -1.99 26.85
CA VAL A 392 7.85 -0.98 25.80
C VAL A 392 8.12 -1.67 24.46
N VAL A 393 7.36 -1.28 23.43
CA VAL A 393 7.52 -1.79 22.06
C VAL A 393 8.16 -0.70 21.22
N GLN A 394 9.23 -1.01 20.49
CA GLN A 394 9.97 -0.05 19.65
C GLN A 394 10.09 -0.55 18.20
N PRO A 395 9.00 -0.47 17.41
CA PRO A 395 8.90 -1.18 16.14
C PRO A 395 9.68 -0.57 14.97
N THR A 396 10.22 0.64 15.14
CA THR A 396 10.91 1.36 14.07
C THR A 396 12.23 1.96 14.57
N ILE A 397 13.30 1.69 13.83
CA ILE A 397 14.65 2.15 14.13
C ILE A 397 15.34 2.79 12.91
N VAL A 398 16.42 3.51 13.19
CA VAL A 398 17.42 3.97 12.23
C VAL A 398 18.76 3.34 12.60
N GLU A 399 19.39 2.64 11.66
CA GLU A 399 20.67 1.95 11.86
C GLU A 399 21.51 2.03 10.59
N LEU A 400 22.83 2.21 10.75
CA LEU A 400 23.76 2.47 9.66
C LEU A 400 23.91 1.30 8.68
N SER A 401 24.07 0.06 9.13
CA SER A 401 24.22 -1.08 8.20
C SER A 401 22.97 -1.31 7.35
N SER A 402 21.78 -1.16 7.93
CA SER A 402 20.53 -1.19 7.19
C SER A 402 20.42 -0.03 6.19
N PHE A 403 20.95 1.15 6.53
CA PHE A 403 21.00 2.29 5.62
C PHE A 403 21.94 2.07 4.43
N GLU A 404 23.11 1.47 4.67
CA GLU A 404 24.06 1.08 3.61
C GLU A 404 23.46 0.03 2.68
N ALA A 405 22.71 -0.95 3.21
CA ALA A 405 22.01 -1.94 2.39
C ALA A 405 20.82 -1.34 1.61
N TRP A 406 20.15 -0.33 2.17
CA TRP A 406 19.06 0.39 1.51
C TRP A 406 19.57 1.28 0.38
N LYS A 407 20.70 1.97 0.57
CA LYS A 407 21.36 2.83 -0.42
C LYS A 407 21.38 2.19 -1.81
N ASP A 408 21.81 0.93 -1.90
CA ASP A 408 21.97 0.27 -3.19
C ASP A 408 20.63 0.14 -3.94
N GLU A 409 19.54 -0.15 -3.23
CA GLU A 409 18.20 -0.16 -3.80
C GLU A 409 17.73 1.26 -4.14
N ALA A 410 17.95 2.22 -3.24
CA ALA A 410 17.56 3.62 -3.43
C ALA A 410 18.19 4.24 -4.69
N PHE A 411 19.48 3.98 -4.93
CA PHE A 411 20.19 4.43 -6.14
C PHE A 411 19.84 3.59 -7.37
N ALA A 412 19.60 2.27 -7.24
CA ALA A 412 19.13 1.46 -8.35
C ALA A 412 17.75 1.91 -8.87
N LEU A 413 16.89 2.46 -8.00
CA LEU A 413 15.60 3.03 -8.42
C LEU A 413 15.75 4.26 -9.33
N TRP A 414 16.79 5.09 -9.13
CA TRP A 414 17.12 6.15 -10.09
C TRP A 414 17.44 5.58 -11.47
N GLU A 415 18.22 4.50 -11.53
CA GLU A 415 18.56 3.86 -12.80
C GLU A 415 17.33 3.24 -13.48
N GLN A 416 16.45 2.60 -12.72
CA GLN A 416 15.21 2.07 -13.30
C GLN A 416 14.33 3.18 -13.85
N TRP A 417 14.24 4.32 -13.14
CA TRP A 417 13.50 5.47 -13.61
C TRP A 417 14.13 6.09 -14.86
N SER A 418 15.46 6.22 -14.92
CA SER A 418 16.15 6.75 -16.10
C SER A 418 15.98 5.83 -17.32
N ARG A 419 15.92 4.50 -17.10
CA ARG A 419 15.66 3.50 -18.15
C ARG A 419 14.24 3.56 -18.74
N CYS A 420 13.30 4.24 -18.09
CA CYS A 420 11.99 4.50 -18.70
C CYS A 420 12.10 5.38 -19.95
N TYR A 421 13.15 6.18 -20.08
CA TYR A 421 13.33 7.12 -21.19
C TYR A 421 14.36 6.62 -22.22
N PRO A 422 14.29 7.08 -23.50
CA PRO A 422 15.25 6.72 -24.54
C PRO A 422 16.71 7.06 -24.17
N GLN A 423 17.67 6.30 -24.70
CA GLN A 423 19.09 6.39 -24.33
C GLN A 423 19.73 7.78 -24.47
N GLN A 424 19.29 8.59 -25.44
CA GLN A 424 19.84 9.92 -25.75
C GLN A 424 18.86 11.05 -25.38
N SER A 425 18.01 10.81 -24.40
CA SER A 425 17.02 11.79 -23.96
C SER A 425 17.53 12.58 -22.76
N LYS A 426 17.25 13.88 -22.76
CA LYS A 426 17.61 14.79 -21.66
C LYS A 426 17.14 14.31 -20.26
N PRO A 427 15.92 13.75 -20.09
CA PRO A 427 15.51 13.19 -18.80
C PRO A 427 16.42 12.05 -18.33
N ARG A 428 16.83 11.17 -19.24
CA ARG A 428 17.70 10.04 -18.88
C ARG A 428 19.07 10.49 -18.41
N GLU A 429 19.67 11.44 -19.13
CA GLU A 429 20.96 12.04 -18.77
C GLU A 429 20.87 12.73 -17.41
N LEU A 430 19.87 13.58 -17.20
CA LEU A 430 19.63 14.28 -15.93
C LEU A 430 19.50 13.30 -14.74
N LEU A 431 18.61 12.31 -14.87
CA LEU A 431 18.38 11.33 -13.79
C LEU A 431 19.63 10.49 -13.49
N SER A 432 20.40 10.14 -14.53
CA SER A 432 21.63 9.35 -14.37
C SER A 432 22.76 10.17 -13.74
N GLU A 433 22.88 11.44 -14.11
CA GLU A 433 23.84 12.38 -13.51
C GLU A 433 23.54 12.61 -12.03
N MET A 434 22.28 12.89 -11.69
CA MET A 434 21.86 13.05 -10.31
C MET A 434 22.15 11.78 -9.49
N ALA A 435 21.84 10.60 -10.01
CA ALA A 435 22.12 9.33 -9.34
C ALA A 435 23.62 9.09 -9.08
N GLN A 436 24.50 9.67 -9.89
CA GLN A 436 25.96 9.53 -9.72
C GLN A 436 26.53 10.57 -8.75
N GLN A 437 26.02 11.80 -8.77
CA GLN A 437 26.64 12.92 -8.04
C GLN A 437 25.98 13.22 -6.68
N TRP A 438 24.73 12.79 -6.48
CA TRP A 438 23.95 13.17 -5.30
C TRP A 438 24.16 12.20 -4.14
N TYR A 439 23.85 12.70 -2.94
CA TYR A 439 23.89 11.94 -1.69
C TYR A 439 22.47 11.61 -1.25
N LEU A 440 22.29 10.41 -0.72
CA LEU A 440 21.13 10.01 0.08
C LEU A 440 21.41 10.39 1.54
N VAL A 441 20.51 11.13 2.16
CA VAL A 441 20.67 11.64 3.52
C VAL A 441 19.49 11.22 4.37
N ASN A 442 19.74 10.72 5.57
CA ASN A 442 18.73 10.60 6.63
C ASN A 442 19.10 11.46 7.84
N ILE A 443 18.10 12.09 8.45
CA ILE A 443 18.23 12.97 9.61
C ILE A 443 17.16 12.60 10.65
N VAL A 444 17.58 12.54 11.91
CA VAL A 444 16.69 12.33 13.07
C VAL A 444 16.89 13.48 14.05
N ASN A 445 15.81 14.14 14.47
CA ASN A 445 15.82 14.99 15.66
C ASN A 445 15.54 14.11 16.90
N ASN A 446 16.51 14.00 17.81
CA ASN A 446 16.36 13.17 19.00
C ASN A 446 15.50 13.81 20.09
N ASP A 447 15.25 15.12 20.01
CA ASP A 447 14.28 15.78 20.90
C ASP A 447 12.87 15.71 20.30
N TYR A 448 12.12 14.68 20.69
CA TYR A 448 10.75 14.46 20.24
C TYR A 448 9.74 15.44 20.85
N HIS A 449 10.15 16.34 21.76
CA HIS A 449 9.29 17.42 22.27
C HIS A 449 9.23 18.59 21.29
N GLU A 450 10.25 18.76 20.44
CA GLU A 450 10.31 19.81 19.43
C GLU A 450 9.67 19.33 18.13
N THR A 451 8.40 19.65 17.94
CA THR A 451 7.61 19.22 16.77
C THR A 451 8.25 19.60 15.45
N ASP A 452 8.74 20.83 15.36
CA ASP A 452 9.29 21.41 14.12
C ASP A 452 10.82 21.56 14.16
N GLY A 453 11.49 21.07 15.21
CA GLY A 453 12.92 21.28 15.43
C GLY A 453 13.81 20.75 14.30
N ILE A 454 13.36 19.72 13.57
CA ILE A 454 14.09 19.20 12.40
C ILE A 454 14.06 20.19 11.22
N PHE A 455 13.01 20.99 11.09
CA PHE A 455 12.81 21.91 9.96
C PHE A 455 13.61 23.21 10.12
N GLU A 456 14.00 23.55 11.35
CA GLU A 456 14.89 24.69 11.65
C GLU A 456 16.23 24.62 10.89
N LEU A 457 16.71 23.42 10.57
CA LEU A 457 17.91 23.20 9.75
C LEU A 457 17.84 23.84 8.36
N PHE A 458 16.64 24.01 7.83
CA PHE A 458 16.40 24.45 6.45
C PHE A 458 15.89 25.89 6.37
N ARG A 459 15.58 26.51 7.52
CA ARG A 459 14.99 27.85 7.60
C ARG A 459 15.81 28.90 6.84
N GLU A 460 17.15 28.85 6.92
CA GLU A 460 18.02 29.77 6.18
C GLU A 460 17.82 29.68 4.66
N ASP A 461 17.63 28.46 4.11
CA ASP A 461 17.39 28.29 2.67
C ASP A 461 15.98 28.73 2.28
N VAL A 462 14.99 28.46 3.13
CA VAL A 462 13.61 28.90 2.93
C VAL A 462 13.55 30.43 2.86
N VAL A 463 14.17 31.11 3.82
CA VAL A 463 14.21 32.58 3.86
C VAL A 463 14.95 33.16 2.65
N ALA A 464 16.08 32.57 2.25
CA ALA A 464 16.81 32.99 1.06
C ALA A 464 15.95 32.87 -0.21
N ALA A 465 15.27 31.74 -0.40
CA ALA A 465 14.42 31.53 -1.56
C ALA A 465 13.18 32.46 -1.58
N GLN A 466 12.60 32.76 -0.42
CA GLN A 466 11.51 33.73 -0.31
C GLN A 466 11.97 35.15 -0.66
N ALA A 467 13.17 35.54 -0.22
CA ALA A 467 13.75 36.83 -0.59
C ALA A 467 13.99 36.95 -2.10
N ASP A 468 14.53 35.89 -2.73
CA ASP A 468 14.75 35.85 -4.18
C ASP A 468 13.43 35.92 -4.97
N GLN A 469 12.35 35.28 -4.50
CA GLN A 469 11.02 35.39 -5.10
C GLN A 469 10.47 36.80 -5.04
N VAL A 470 10.58 37.48 -3.89
CA VAL A 470 10.14 38.87 -3.73
C VAL A 470 10.91 39.80 -4.67
N ILE A 471 12.24 39.63 -4.76
CA ILE A 471 13.08 40.42 -5.67
C ILE A 471 12.65 40.18 -7.13
N HIS A 472 12.39 38.93 -7.53
CA HIS A 472 11.96 38.61 -8.89
C HIS A 472 10.58 39.18 -9.21
N GLU A 473 9.62 39.12 -8.28
CA GLU A 473 8.30 39.75 -8.45
C GLU A 473 8.38 41.27 -8.55
N ASP A 474 9.26 41.89 -7.78
CA ASP A 474 9.46 43.34 -7.81
C ASP A 474 10.18 43.79 -9.09
N ILE A 475 11.13 43.00 -9.61
CA ILE A 475 11.73 43.24 -10.94
C ILE A 475 10.68 43.10 -12.05
N GLU A 476 9.83 42.07 -12.02
CA GLU A 476 8.74 41.93 -13.01
C GLU A 476 7.73 43.08 -12.95
N LYS A 477 7.42 43.58 -11.74
CA LYS A 477 6.57 44.77 -11.57
C LYS A 477 7.26 46.02 -12.13
N LEU A 478 8.55 46.20 -11.88
CA LEU A 478 9.33 47.32 -12.41
C LEU A 478 9.43 47.29 -13.93
N ASP A 479 9.65 46.12 -14.53
CA ASP A 479 9.67 45.95 -15.98
C ASP A 479 8.29 46.25 -16.61
N LYS A 480 7.20 45.81 -15.98
CA LYS A 480 5.84 46.16 -16.42
C LYS A 480 5.56 47.67 -16.33
N VAL A 481 6.04 48.34 -15.28
CA VAL A 481 5.93 49.80 -15.13
C VAL A 481 6.80 50.53 -16.16
N ALA A 482 8.03 50.08 -16.41
CA ALA A 482 8.92 50.65 -17.42
C ALA A 482 8.34 50.49 -18.84
N ILE A 483 7.79 49.32 -19.17
CA ILE A 483 7.10 49.07 -20.45
C ILE A 483 5.86 49.97 -20.59
N SER A 484 5.08 50.14 -19.52
CA SER A 484 3.93 51.05 -19.52
C SER A 484 4.35 52.51 -19.71
N ALA A 485 5.46 52.95 -19.10
CA ALA A 485 5.98 54.31 -19.23
C ALA A 485 6.49 54.59 -20.66
N VAL A 486 7.18 53.63 -21.27
CA VAL A 486 7.61 53.71 -22.67
C VAL A 486 6.40 53.78 -23.61
N LEU A 487 5.38 52.93 -23.41
CA LEU A 487 4.16 52.97 -24.21
C LEU A 487 3.40 54.30 -24.07
N SER A 488 3.37 54.91 -22.88
CA SER A 488 2.78 56.25 -22.71
C SER A 488 3.59 57.38 -23.36
N SER A 489 4.91 57.24 -23.50
CA SER A 489 5.76 58.23 -24.17
C SER A 489 5.76 58.13 -25.70
N VAL A 490 5.36 56.98 -26.25
CA VAL A 490 5.23 56.73 -27.69
C VAL A 490 3.83 57.13 -28.21
N VAL A 491 2.87 57.34 -27.30
CA VAL A 491 1.49 57.76 -27.62
C VAL A 491 1.24 59.18 -27.11
N GLU A 492 1.91 60.18 -27.70
CA GLU A 492 1.39 61.54 -27.79
C GLU A 492 1.21 61.93 -29.28
N PRO A 493 0.18 62.71 -29.62
CA PRO A 493 -0.57 62.50 -30.85
C PRO A 493 -0.03 63.29 -32.04
N VAL A 494 0.14 62.60 -33.18
CA VAL A 494 0.05 63.25 -34.50
C VAL A 494 -1.40 63.66 -34.73
N LYS A 495 -1.76 64.88 -34.31
CA LYS A 495 -2.89 65.65 -34.84
C LYS A 495 -2.57 67.15 -34.82
N ALA A 496 -2.07 67.63 -35.96
CA ALA A 496 -2.40 68.93 -36.54
C ALA A 496 -2.45 68.74 -38.06
#